data_AF-G9C4R9-F1
#
_entry.id   AF-G9C4R9-F1
#
_cell.length_a   1.000
_cell.length_b   1.000
_cell.length_c   1.000
_cell.angle_alpha   90.00
_cell.angle_beta   90.00
_cell.angle_gamma   90.00
#
_symmetry.space_group_name_H-M   'P 1'
#
loop_
_entity.id
_entity.type
_entity.pdbx_description
1 polymer ?
#
loop_
_entity_poly.entity_id
_entity_poly.type
_entity_poly.pdbx_seq_one_letter_code
_entity_poly.pdbx_strand_id
1 'polypeptide(L)' 'MKRNRMEMEFTSCSENEAFARIAVAAFVAQLDPTLEELTDIKTVVSEAVTNAVIHAY' A
#
# COMPACT_ATOMS: atom_id res chain seq x y z
N MET A 1 15.33 -19.51 -0.19
CA MET A 1 14.82 -18.20 -0.60
C MET A 1 14.82 -17.25 0.60
N LYS A 2 15.37 -16.04 0.48
CA LYS A 2 15.21 -15.01 1.52
C LYS A 2 13.81 -14.42 1.40
N ARG A 3 13.10 -14.25 2.51
CA ARG A 3 11.79 -13.59 2.55
C ARG A 3 12.01 -12.07 2.52
N ASN A 4 11.65 -11.41 1.44
CA ASN A 4 11.74 -9.95 1.35
C ASN A 4 10.60 -9.31 2.18
N ARG A 5 10.88 -8.24 2.91
CA ARG A 5 9.92 -7.56 3.80
C ARG A 5 10.16 -6.04 3.76
N MET A 6 9.07 -5.28 3.83
CA MET A 6 9.06 -3.82 3.94
C MET A 6 8.19 -3.41 5.13
N GLU A 7 8.62 -2.38 5.86
CA GLU A 7 7.85 -1.64 6.85
C GLU A 7 7.86 -0.16 6.44
N MET A 8 6.75 0.54 6.70
CA MET A 8 6.57 1.93 6.32
C MET A 8 5.70 2.62 7.37
N GLU A 9 6.15 3.79 7.80
CA GLU A 9 5.44 4.67 8.74
C GLU A 9 5.39 6.07 8.14
N PHE A 10 4.25 6.75 8.30
CA PHE A 10 4.03 8.11 7.82
C PHE A 10 2.96 8.78 8.67
N THR A 11 2.93 10.11 8.64
CA THR A 11 1.91 10.90 9.34
C THR A 11 0.51 10.51 8.86
N SER A 12 -0.42 10.33 9.81
CA SER A 12 -1.82 9.97 9.53
C SER A 12 -2.60 11.15 8.91
N CYS A 13 -2.33 11.44 7.65
CA CYS A 13 -2.99 12.49 6.86
C CYS A 13 -3.32 11.98 5.44
N SER A 14 -4.38 12.51 4.84
CA SER A 14 -4.94 12.03 3.57
C SER A 14 -3.97 12.13 2.38
N GLU A 15 -3.02 13.06 2.44
CA GLU A 15 -1.99 13.27 1.42
C GLU A 15 -1.10 12.02 1.24
N ASN A 16 -0.95 11.22 2.30
CA ASN A 16 -0.11 10.03 2.29
C ASN A 16 -0.82 8.77 1.75
N GLU A 17 -2.14 8.81 1.50
CA GLU A 17 -2.84 7.67 0.90
C GLU A 17 -2.27 7.29 -0.47
N ALA A 18 -2.01 8.29 -1.33
CA ALA A 18 -1.42 8.08 -2.64
C ALA A 18 0.01 7.53 -2.54
N PHE A 19 0.80 8.05 -1.59
CA PHE A 19 2.14 7.56 -1.30
C PHE A 19 2.10 6.08 -0.90
N ALA A 20 1.23 5.69 0.04
CA ALA A 20 1.12 4.32 0.51
C ALA A 20 0.78 3.33 -0.60
N ARG A 21 -0.20 3.66 -1.46
CA ARG A 21 -0.58 2.82 -2.61
C ARG A 21 0.58 2.56 -3.55
N ILE A 22 1.32 3.62 -3.91
CA ILE A 22 2.41 3.52 -4.88
C ILE A 22 3.62 2.79 -4.28
N ALA A 23 3.97 3.07 -3.02
CA ALA A 23 5.06 2.40 -2.33
C ALA A 23 4.82 0.88 -2.21
N VAL A 24 3.62 0.46 -1.80
CA VAL A 24 3.26 -0.96 -1.69
C VAL A 24 3.22 -1.61 -3.08
N ALA A 25 2.61 -0.97 -4.08
CA ALA A 25 2.57 -1.50 -5.45
C ALA A 25 3.98 -1.67 -6.04
N ALA A 26 4.88 -0.71 -5.84
CA ALA A 26 6.27 -0.80 -6.27
C ALA A 26 7.03 -1.94 -5.58
N PHE A 27 6.79 -2.15 -4.28
CA PHE A 27 7.40 -3.26 -3.54
C PHE A 27 6.90 -4.63 -4.01
N VAL A 28 5.61 -4.75 -4.35
CA VAL A 28 5.01 -6.01 -4.82
C VAL A 28 5.33 -6.32 -6.28
N ALA A 29 5.65 -5.31 -7.10
CA ALA A 29 5.96 -5.48 -8.54
C ALA A 29 7.10 -6.47 -8.83
N GLN A 30 8.01 -6.72 -7.86
CA GLN A 30 9.07 -7.73 -7.97
C GLN A 30 8.56 -9.18 -8.08
N LEU A 31 7.26 -9.42 -7.85
CA LEU A 31 6.61 -10.72 -7.99
C LEU A 31 5.96 -10.91 -9.37
N ASP A 32 6.18 -9.97 -10.30
CA ASP A 32 5.60 -9.93 -11.64
C ASP A 32 4.05 -10.05 -11.65
N PRO A 33 3.31 -9.30 -10.82
CA PRO A 33 1.85 -9.32 -10.83
C PRO A 33 1.28 -8.76 -12.14
N THR A 34 0.08 -9.19 -12.49
CA THR A 34 -0.72 -8.57 -13.55
C THR A 34 -1.15 -7.14 -13.17
N LEU A 35 -1.56 -6.35 -14.16
CA LEU A 35 -2.09 -5.00 -13.92
C LEU A 35 -3.37 -5.01 -13.08
N GLU A 36 -4.18 -6.07 -13.21
CA GLU A 36 -5.40 -6.26 -12.43
C GLU A 36 -5.06 -6.51 -10.95
N GLU A 37 -4.16 -7.46 -10.67
CA GLU A 37 -3.70 -7.73 -9.30
C GLU A 37 -3.06 -6.50 -8.64
N LEU A 38 -2.24 -5.73 -9.38
CA LEU A 38 -1.71 -4.46 -8.87
C LEU A 38 -2.80 -3.43 -8.57
N THR A 39 -3.88 -3.43 -9.36
CA THR A 39 -5.02 -2.53 -9.13
C THR A 39 -5.77 -2.93 -7.87
N ASP A 40 -6.03 -4.22 -7.68
CA ASP A 40 -6.66 -4.74 -6.46
C ASP A 40 -5.81 -4.43 -5.21
N ILE A 41 -4.50 -4.64 -5.28
CA ILE A 41 -3.57 -4.30 -4.19
C ILE A 41 -3.65 -2.79 -3.85
N LYS A 42 -3.64 -1.92 -4.85
CA LYS A 42 -3.77 -0.47 -4.61
C LYS A 42 -5.12 -0.12 -3.99
N THR A 43 -6.20 -0.79 -4.38
CA THR A 43 -7.54 -0.57 -3.83
C THR A 43 -7.58 -0.94 -2.35
N VAL A 44 -7.14 -2.15 -1.98
CA VAL A 44 -7.17 -2.59 -0.57
C VAL A 44 -6.22 -1.79 0.31
N VAL A 45 -5.07 -1.35 -0.22
CA VAL A 45 -4.16 -0.43 0.50
C VAL A 45 -4.84 0.93 0.70
N SER A 46 -5.57 1.44 -0.29
CA SER A 46 -6.33 2.69 -0.13
C SER A 46 -7.35 2.55 0.99
N GLU A 47 -8.18 1.51 0.95
CA GLU A 47 -9.24 1.29 1.95
C GLU A 47 -8.66 1.17 3.36
N ALA A 48 -7.57 0.41 3.52
CA ALA A 48 -6.92 0.24 4.81
C ALA A 48 -6.32 1.55 5.34
N VAL A 49 -5.63 2.32 4.49
CA VAL A 49 -5.00 3.59 4.90
C VAL A 49 -6.05 4.67 5.15
N THR A 50 -7.07 4.82 4.29
CA THR A 50 -8.19 5.73 4.51
C THR A 50 -8.90 5.40 5.81
N ASN A 51 -9.12 4.11 6.11
CA ASN A 51 -9.70 3.70 7.38
C ASN A 51 -8.83 4.10 8.59
N ALA A 52 -7.52 3.89 8.53
CA ALA A 52 -6.60 4.31 9.58
C ALA A 52 -6.58 5.84 9.75
N VAL A 53 -6.59 6.61 8.66
CA VAL A 53 -6.59 8.08 8.68
C VAL A 53 -7.88 8.63 9.28
N ILE A 54 -9.03 8.08 8.93
CA ILE A 54 -10.34 8.57 9.39
C ILE A 54 -10.67 8.11 10.81
N HIS A 55 -10.40 6.84 11.12
CA HIS A 55 -10.87 6.21 12.36
C HIS A 55 -9.79 6.08 13.43
N ALA A 56 -8.53 6.42 13.13
CA ALA A 56 -7.39 6.37 14.04
C ALA A 56 -7.29 5.05 14.82
N TYR A 57 -7.50 3.92 14.13
CA TYR A 57 -7.28 2.58 14.69
C TYR A 57 -5.85 2.40 15.22
#